data_AF-A0A958C200-F1
#
_entry.id   AF-A0A958C200-F1
#
_cell.length_a   1.000
_cell.length_b   1.000
_cell.length_c   1.000
_cell.angle_alpha   90.00
_cell.angle_beta   90.00
_cell.angle_gamma   90.00
#
_symmetry.space_group_name_H-M   'P 1'
#
loop_
_entity.id
_entity.type
_entity.pdbx_description
1 polymer ?
#
loop_
_entity_poly.entity_id
_entity_poly.type
_entity_poly.pdbx_seq_one_letter_code
_entity_poly.pdbx_strand_id
1 'polypeptide(L)' 'MNPLVQLQQYGQSIWYDNIERRLLAGGATGGLGRMIAEDGVLGLTSNPSIFEKAIGSSTDYD' A
#
# COMPACT_ATOMS: atom_id res chain seq x y z
N MET A 1 2.24 -18.32 8.88
CA MET A 1 1.25 -18.52 7.80
C MET A 1 0.53 -17.19 7.63
N ASN A 2 0.61 -16.55 6.46
CA ASN A 2 0.02 -15.22 6.22
C ASN A 2 -1.37 -15.39 5.55
N PRO A 3 -2.48 -15.05 6.24
CA PRO A 3 -3.82 -15.17 5.67
C PRO A 3 -4.02 -14.37 4.38
N LEU A 4 -3.38 -13.21 4.24
CA LEU A 4 -3.50 -12.35 3.05
C LEU A 4 -2.94 -13.05 1.80
N VAL A 5 -1.79 -13.71 1.96
CA VAL A 5 -1.17 -14.51 0.89
C VAL A 5 -2.01 -15.75 0.56
N GLN A 6 -2.66 -16.36 1.55
CA GLN A 6 -3.51 -17.54 1.31
C GLN A 6 -4.74 -17.25 0.47
N LEU A 7 -5.32 -16.06 0.58
CA LEU A 7 -6.49 -15.66 -0.21
C LEU A 7 -6.22 -15.74 -1.72
N GLN A 8 -4.97 -15.57 -2.14
CA GLN A 8 -4.56 -15.71 -3.54
C GLN A 8 -4.78 -17.14 -4.08
N GLN A 9 -4.69 -18.18 -3.23
CA GLN A 9 -4.97 -19.56 -3.63
C GLN A 9 -6.43 -19.78 -4.02
N TYR A 10 -7.32 -18.91 -3.55
CA TYR A 10 -8.75 -18.88 -3.90
C TYR A 10 -9.06 -17.90 -5.05
N GLY A 11 -8.04 -17.33 -5.69
CA GLY A 11 -8.18 -16.36 -6.78
C GLY A 11 -8.50 -14.93 -6.32
N GLN A 12 -8.41 -14.64 -5.02
CA GLN A 12 -8.67 -13.29 -4.49
C GLN A 12 -7.37 -12.48 -4.39
N SER A 13 -7.39 -11.28 -4.96
CA SER A 13 -6.27 -10.32 -4.88
C SER A 13 -6.49 -9.31 -3.76
N ILE A 14 -5.47 -9.08 -2.94
CA ILE A 14 -5.49 -8.09 -1.85
C ILE A 14 -4.96 -6.75 -2.35
N TRP A 15 -5.72 -5.70 -2.06
CA TRP A 15 -5.42 -4.32 -2.45
C TRP A 15 -5.32 -3.44 -1.22
N TYR A 16 -4.40 -2.48 -1.26
CA TYR A 16 -4.21 -1.50 -0.20
C TYR A 16 -4.94 -0.20 -0.50
N ASP A 17 -5.90 0.17 0.36
CA ASP A 17 -6.75 1.35 0.17
C ASP A 17 -6.20 2.60 0.85
N ASN A 18 -4.97 2.95 0.52
CA ASN A 18 -4.37 4.24 0.89
C ASN A 18 -3.14 4.53 0.00
N ILE A 19 -2.74 5.79 -0.08
CA ILE A 19 -1.46 6.18 -0.68
C ILE A 19 -0.89 7.40 0.03
N GLU A 20 0.38 7.32 0.42
CA GLU A 20 1.16 8.41 1.01
C GLU A 20 2.58 8.37 0.43
N ARG A 21 3.24 9.52 0.28
CA ARG A 21 4.56 9.58 -0.37
C ARG A 21 5.62 8.78 0.38
N ARG A 22 5.61 8.79 1.72
CA ARG A 22 6.50 7.94 2.54
C ARG A 22 6.33 6.44 2.31
N LEU A 23 5.14 5.99 1.89
CA LEU A 23 4.90 4.58 1.59
C LEU A 23 5.74 4.09 0.40
N LEU A 24 5.93 4.99 -0.57
CA LEU A 24 6.71 4.75 -1.79
C LEU A 24 8.22 4.99 -1.58
N ALA A 25 8.59 5.74 -0.54
CA ALA A 25 9.98 6.03 -0.22
C ALA A 25 10.75 4.73 0.07
N GLY A 26 11.98 4.64 -0.44
CA GLY A 26 12.83 3.46 -0.30
C GLY A 26 12.50 2.30 -1.25
N GLY A 27 11.52 2.45 -2.16
CA GLY A 27 11.26 1.48 -3.22
C GLY A 27 11.02 0.06 -2.70
N ALA A 28 11.78 -0.91 -3.22
CA ALA A 28 11.63 -2.33 -2.87
C ALA A 28 11.89 -2.64 -1.38
N THR A 29 12.68 -1.83 -0.67
CA THR A 29 12.91 -1.96 0.77
C THR A 29 11.98 -1.07 1.61
N GLY A 30 11.19 -0.24 0.93
CA GLY A 30 10.23 0.69 1.50
C GLY A 30 8.97 0.02 2.03
N GLY A 31 7.99 0.83 2.46
CA GLY A 31 6.73 0.34 3.00
C GLY A 31 5.96 -0.50 1.99
N LEU A 32 5.73 0.03 0.78
CA LEU A 32 5.03 -0.70 -0.28
C LEU A 32 5.78 -1.97 -0.71
N GLY A 33 7.12 -1.91 -0.82
CA GLY A 33 7.93 -3.06 -1.19
C GLY A 33 7.79 -4.23 -0.22
N ARG A 34 7.80 -3.92 1.09
CA ARG A 34 7.55 -4.93 2.14
C ARG A 34 6.13 -5.49 2.08
N MET A 35 5.12 -4.67 1.86
CA MET A 35 3.73 -5.14 1.72
C MET A 35 3.54 -6.08 0.52
N ILE A 36 4.25 -5.83 -0.59
CA ILE A 36 4.25 -6.74 -1.73
C ILE A 36 4.93 -8.06 -1.35
N ALA A 37 6.13 -7.99 -0.77
CA ALA A 37 6.96 -9.16 -0.49
C ALA A 37 6.44 -10.04 0.65
N GLU A 38 5.90 -9.44 1.70
CA GLU A 38 5.52 -10.10 2.95
C GLU A 38 4.01 -10.40 3.02
N ASP A 39 3.19 -9.47 2.53
CA ASP A 39 1.73 -9.54 2.62
C ASP A 39 1.02 -9.91 1.31
N GLY A 40 1.76 -9.96 0.20
CA GLY A 40 1.20 -10.29 -1.11
C GLY A 40 0.19 -9.26 -1.61
N VAL A 41 0.42 -7.98 -1.31
CA VAL A 41 -0.37 -6.89 -1.88
C VAL A 41 -0.14 -6.83 -3.38
N LEU A 42 -1.22 -6.81 -4.16
CA LEU A 42 -1.20 -6.86 -5.63
C LEU A 42 -1.70 -5.57 -6.29
N GLY A 43 -2.24 -4.65 -5.51
CA GLY A 43 -2.75 -3.38 -6.01
C GLY A 43 -2.88 -2.35 -4.91
N LEU A 44 -3.07 -1.10 -5.33
CA LEU A 44 -3.37 0.02 -4.44
C LEU A 44 -4.50 0.85 -5.04
N THR A 45 -5.30 1.47 -4.18
CA THR A 45 -6.31 2.44 -4.57
C THR A 45 -5.99 3.81 -4.00
N SER A 46 -6.36 4.82 -4.76
CA SER A 46 -6.41 6.20 -4.30
C SER A 46 -7.77 6.78 -4.67
N ASN A 47 -8.14 7.85 -3.98
CA ASN A 47 -9.32 8.66 -4.27
C ASN A 47 -9.07 10.10 -3.76
N PRO A 48 -9.91 11.08 -4.12
CA PRO A 48 -9.69 12.48 -3.72
C PRO A 48 -9.54 12.67 -2.21
N SER A 49 -10.34 11.98 -1.39
CA SER A 49 -10.25 12.07 0.08
C SER A 49 -8.96 11.49 0.64
N ILE A 50 -8.42 10.44 0.03
CA ILE A 50 -7.11 9.87 0.38
C ILE A 50 -6.00 10.89 0.08
N PHE A 51 -6.02 11.51 -1.10
CA PHE A 51 -5.01 12.51 -1.46
C PHE A 51 -5.06 13.75 -0.58
N GLU A 52 -6.26 14.26 -0.29
CA GLU A 52 -6.44 15.40 0.61
C GLU A 52 -5.82 15.14 1.98
N LYS A 53 -6.05 13.94 2.54
CA LYS A 53 -5.44 13.52 3.81
C LYS A 53 -3.92 13.39 3.70
N ALA A 54 -3.43 12.73 2.66
CA ALA A 54 -1.99 12.48 2.48
C ALA A 54 -1.18 13.79 2.37
N ILE A 55 -1.73 14.79 1.67
CA ILE A 55 -1.08 16.11 1.51
C ILE A 55 -1.30 16.98 2.75
N GLY A 56 -2.52 17.04 3.29
CA GLY A 56 -2.85 17.95 4.39
C GLY A 56 -2.37 17.51 5.78
N SER A 57 -2.05 16.22 5.96
CA SER A 57 -1.69 15.64 7.27
C SER A 57 -0.22 15.23 7.38
N SER A 58 0.60 15.51 6.37
CA SER A 58 2.00 15.12 6.32
C SER A 58 2.87 16.21 5.69
N THR A 59 4.12 16.33 6.15
CA THR A 59 5.15 17.17 5.52
C THR A 59 5.84 16.48 4.35
N ASP A 60 5.44 15.25 4.01
CA ASP A 60 6.09 14.48 2.93
C ASP A 60 5.95 15.15 1.54
N TYR A 61 5.04 16.11 1.40
CA TYR A 61 4.70 16.79 0.15
C TYR A 61 5.04 18.28 0.13
N ASP A 62 5.70 18.79 1.16
CA ASP A 62 6.33 20.12 1.14
C ASP A 62 7.58 20.13 0.24
#